data_AF-A0A7C6KMH9-F1
#
_entry.id   AF-A0A7C6KMH9-F1
#
_cell.length_a   1.000
_cell.length_b   1.000
_cell.length_c   1.000
_cell.angle_alpha   90.00
_cell.angle_beta   90.00
_cell.angle_gamma   90.00
#
_symmetry.space_group_name_H-M   'P 1'
#
loop_
_entity.id
_entity.type
_entity.pdbx_description
1 polymer ?
#
loop_
_entity_poly.entity_id
_entity_poly.type
_entity_poly.pdbx_seq_one_letter_code
_entity_poly.pdbx_strand_id
1 'polypeptide(L)'
;MGMNIGIVSLLKVIADILTLSRGGIAIILLMAHDFEDPASIVRFVVLLTLIGWTTDVCDGKLARASGRTGGSIASMDFPLDILFMWSGGYVFARAGLIPHALYVAYSTAMAVAAILSRFNRAVLLGFCAPLAGLPLVMSYAYARPYFVTFTFWIIMALAADWRRFTQVVDSFIEALPDPGRRRILETLGRFGFRRTEIYR
;
A
#
# COMPACT_ATOMS: atom_id res chain seq x y z
N MET A 1 -12.51 6.96 35.38
CA MET A 1 -12.41 6.39 34.02
C MET A 1 -11.13 6.91 33.37
N GLY A 2 -9.97 6.57 33.96
CA GLY A 2 -8.65 6.99 33.49
C GLY A 2 -8.04 5.85 32.70
N MET A 3 -8.36 5.75 31.42
CA MET A 3 -7.62 4.86 30.53
C MET A 3 -6.18 5.40 30.52
N ASN A 4 -5.29 4.64 31.15
CA ASN A 4 -3.98 5.03 31.63
C ASN A 4 -3.20 5.79 30.55
N ILE A 5 -2.87 7.07 30.78
CA ILE A 5 -2.17 7.96 29.83
C ILE A 5 -0.91 7.28 29.27
N GLY A 6 -0.26 6.43 30.07
CA GLY A 6 0.89 5.62 29.64
C GLY A 6 0.58 4.59 28.55
N ILE A 7 -0.59 3.93 28.59
CA ILE A 7 -0.99 2.94 27.57
C ILE A 7 -1.27 3.65 26.25
N VAL A 8 -1.97 4.79 26.28
CA VAL A 8 -2.24 5.58 25.06
C VAL A 8 -0.95 6.07 24.41
N SER A 9 0.01 6.51 25.21
CA SER A 9 1.35 6.91 24.74
C SER A 9 2.11 5.74 24.10
N LEU A 10 2.12 4.58 24.76
CA LEU A 10 2.78 3.37 24.25
C LEU A 10 2.20 2.92 22.90
N LEU A 11 0.88 2.90 22.75
CA LEU A 11 0.22 2.51 21.50
C LEU A 11 0.62 3.43 20.33
N LYS A 12 0.80 4.73 20.58
CA LYS A 12 1.27 5.69 19.57
C LYS A 12 2.71 5.42 19.16
N VAL A 13 3.59 5.16 20.12
CA VAL A 13 4.99 4.82 19.84
C VAL A 13 5.09 3.55 19.01
N ILE A 14 4.31 2.52 19.32
CA ILE A 14 4.27 1.28 18.53
C ILE A 14 3.79 1.57 17.10
N ALA A 15 2.75 2.39 16.93
CA ALA A 15 2.27 2.78 15.61
C ALA A 15 3.34 3.55 14.79
N ASP A 16 4.08 4.46 15.43
CA ASP A 16 5.19 5.18 14.79
C ASP A 16 6.33 4.23 14.38
N ILE A 17 6.68 3.25 15.24
CA ILE A 17 7.71 2.24 14.93
C ILE A 17 7.28 1.37 13.74
N LEU A 18 6.02 0.94 13.70
CA LEU A 18 5.48 0.17 12.60
C LEU A 18 5.45 0.99 11.29
N THR A 19 5.16 2.28 11.37
CA THR A 19 5.27 3.20 10.22
C THR A 19 6.71 3.31 9.73
N LEU A 20 7.67 3.54 10.64
CA LEU A 20 9.09 3.60 10.32
C LEU A 20 9.64 2.28 9.76
N SER A 21 9.07 1.14 10.17
CA SER A 21 9.46 -0.17 9.65
C SER A 21 9.32 -0.26 8.13
N ARG A 22 8.31 0.41 7.55
CA ARG A 22 8.13 0.47 6.08
C ARG A 22 9.25 1.24 5.40
N GLY A 23 9.72 2.33 6.01
CA GLY A 23 10.94 3.02 5.57
C GLY A 23 12.19 2.13 5.66
N GLY A 24 12.33 1.38 6.75
CA GLY A 24 13.40 0.40 6.91
C GLY A 24 13.38 -0.71 5.85
N ILE A 25 12.19 -1.26 5.56
CA ILE A 25 12.00 -2.25 4.49
C ILE A 25 12.34 -1.64 3.13
N ALA A 26 11.95 -0.40 2.87
CA ALA A 26 12.29 0.29 1.64
C ALA A 26 13.82 0.41 1.47
N ILE A 27 14.55 0.76 2.53
CA ILE A 27 16.02 0.79 2.53
C ILE A 27 16.59 -0.60 2.24
N ILE A 28 16.09 -1.65 2.88
CA ILE A 28 16.51 -3.04 2.65
C ILE A 28 16.29 -3.43 1.17
N LEU A 29 15.15 -3.05 0.58
CA LEU A 29 14.88 -3.29 -0.84
C LEU A 29 15.85 -2.53 -1.75
N LEU A 30 16.13 -1.26 -1.46
CA LEU A 30 17.08 -0.45 -2.23
C LEU A 30 18.52 -0.96 -2.13
N MET A 31 18.90 -1.54 -0.99
CA MET A 31 20.23 -2.11 -0.73
C MET A 31 20.35 -3.58 -1.16
N ALA A 32 19.28 -4.20 -1.65
CA ALA A 32 19.32 -5.60 -2.03
C ALA A 32 20.42 -5.85 -3.07
N HIS A 33 21.22 -6.90 -2.92
CA HIS A 33 22.20 -7.27 -3.93
C HIS A 33 21.55 -8.00 -5.10
N ASP A 34 22.29 -8.20 -6.18
CA ASP A 34 21.82 -9.01 -7.30
C ASP A 34 21.66 -10.45 -6.83
N PHE A 35 20.47 -11.03 -7.07
CA PHE A 35 20.24 -12.45 -6.81
C PHE A 35 20.43 -13.23 -8.12
N GLU A 36 20.88 -14.47 -8.00
CA GLU A 36 21.20 -15.31 -9.16
C GLU A 36 19.95 -15.76 -9.94
N ASP A 37 18.80 -15.90 -9.27
CA ASP A 37 17.57 -16.42 -9.89
C ASP A 37 16.33 -15.50 -9.68
N PRO A 38 15.46 -15.37 -10.71
CA PRO A 38 14.23 -14.59 -10.62
C PRO A 38 13.30 -14.97 -9.45
N ALA A 39 13.22 -16.26 -9.11
CA ALA A 39 12.28 -16.72 -8.08
C ALA A 39 12.71 -16.24 -6.68
N SER A 40 14.01 -16.19 -6.40
CA SER A 40 14.57 -15.65 -5.15
C SER A 40 14.30 -14.16 -4.98
N ILE A 41 14.43 -13.38 -6.05
CA ILE A 41 14.11 -11.93 -6.05
C ILE A 41 12.65 -11.73 -5.74
N VAL A 42 11.79 -12.47 -6.44
CA VAL A 42 10.34 -12.37 -6.25
C VAL A 42 9.92 -12.81 -4.87
N ARG A 43 10.47 -13.91 -4.35
CA ARG A 43 10.30 -14.32 -2.96
C ARG A 43 10.68 -13.21 -1.99
N PHE A 44 11.87 -12.63 -2.17
CA PHE A 44 12.40 -11.60 -1.28
C PHE A 44 11.48 -10.38 -1.24
N VAL A 45 11.10 -9.85 -2.39
CA VAL A 45 10.19 -8.70 -2.49
C VAL A 45 8.83 -9.05 -1.90
N VAL A 46 8.24 -10.21 -2.25
CA VAL A 46 6.93 -10.64 -1.72
C VAL A 46 6.93 -10.73 -0.20
N LEU A 47 7.91 -11.38 0.41
CA LEU A 47 7.95 -11.54 1.86
C LEU A 47 8.06 -10.19 2.56
N LEU A 48 8.93 -9.31 2.07
CA LEU A 48 9.04 -7.95 2.59
C LEU A 48 7.75 -7.14 2.36
N THR A 49 7.08 -7.34 1.22
CA THR A 49 5.79 -6.71 0.95
C THR A 49 4.73 -7.14 1.97
N LEU A 50 4.62 -8.44 2.24
CA LEU A 50 3.67 -9.00 3.20
C LEU A 50 3.97 -8.52 4.63
N ILE A 51 5.24 -8.40 5.01
CA ILE A 51 5.63 -7.83 6.30
C ILE A 51 5.19 -6.37 6.37
N GLY A 52 5.53 -5.55 5.38
CA GLY A 52 5.19 -4.12 5.35
C GLY A 52 3.68 -3.87 5.36
N TRP A 53 2.90 -4.68 4.65
CA TRP A 53 1.44 -4.58 4.68
C TRP A 53 0.84 -5.07 6.00
N THR A 54 1.44 -6.09 6.63
CA THR A 54 1.01 -6.53 7.95
C THR A 54 1.26 -5.44 9.00
N THR A 55 2.38 -4.71 8.91
CA THR A 55 2.65 -3.60 9.82
C THR A 55 1.70 -2.42 9.62
N ASP A 56 1.30 -2.08 8.37
CA ASP A 56 0.23 -1.08 8.07
C ASP A 56 -1.17 -1.49 8.57
N VAL A 57 -1.49 -2.79 8.56
CA VAL A 57 -2.77 -3.23 9.13
C VAL A 57 -2.74 -3.09 10.65
N CYS A 58 -1.62 -3.40 11.27
CA CYS A 58 -1.45 -3.34 12.72
C CYS A 58 -1.39 -1.89 13.24
N ASP A 59 -0.61 -1.01 12.62
CA ASP A 59 -0.47 0.38 13.08
C ASP A 59 -1.78 1.15 12.99
N GLY A 60 -2.56 0.96 11.93
CA GLY A 60 -3.87 1.59 11.77
C GLY A 60 -4.84 1.13 12.85
N LYS A 61 -4.78 -0.13 13.28
CA LYS A 61 -5.59 -0.64 14.41
C LYS A 61 -5.14 -0.01 15.74
N LEU A 62 -3.84 0.08 15.97
CA LEU A 62 -3.28 0.67 17.20
C LEU A 62 -3.57 2.18 17.30
N ALA A 63 -3.44 2.92 16.20
CA ALA A 63 -3.77 4.34 16.14
C ALA A 63 -5.27 4.62 16.36
N ARG A 64 -6.16 3.72 15.92
CA ARG A 64 -7.59 3.81 16.24
C ARG A 64 -7.86 3.52 17.71
N ALA A 65 -7.19 2.51 18.27
CA ALA A 65 -7.29 2.17 19.69
C ALA A 65 -6.75 3.28 20.61
N SER A 66 -5.80 4.10 20.15
CA SER A 66 -5.28 5.26 20.87
C SER A 66 -6.09 6.56 20.69
N GLY A 67 -7.30 6.46 20.12
CA GLY A 67 -8.23 7.58 19.99
C GLY A 67 -8.10 8.38 18.69
N ARG A 68 -7.61 7.76 17.60
CA ARG A 68 -7.44 8.38 16.25
C ARG A 68 -6.53 9.59 16.19
N THR A 69 -5.85 9.92 17.29
CA THR A 69 -4.73 10.85 17.26
C THR A 69 -3.51 10.02 16.89
N GLY A 70 -3.09 10.11 15.63
CA GLY A 70 -1.87 9.44 15.17
C GLY A 70 -0.67 9.79 16.04
N GLY A 71 0.40 8.97 15.96
CA GLY A 71 1.68 9.31 16.57
C GLY A 71 2.34 10.53 15.90
N SER A 72 3.53 10.91 16.36
CA SER A 72 4.22 12.11 15.84
C SER A 72 4.65 11.95 14.38
N ILE A 73 4.70 10.71 13.88
CA ILE A 73 5.18 10.34 12.54
C ILE A 73 4.00 9.99 11.61
N ALA A 74 2.75 10.11 12.06
CA ALA A 74 1.58 9.76 11.27
C ALA A 74 1.47 10.53 9.93
N SER A 75 2.08 11.71 9.79
CA SER A 75 2.14 12.45 8.52
C SER A 75 3.08 11.82 7.49
N MET A 76 4.05 11.02 7.93
CA MET A 76 5.03 10.33 7.08
C MET A 76 4.55 8.97 6.58
N ASP A 77 3.44 8.46 7.12
CA ASP A 77 2.79 7.20 6.73
C ASP A 77 2.68 7.06 5.21
N PHE A 78 2.02 8.03 4.57
CA PHE A 78 1.79 8.00 3.13
C PHE A 78 3.06 8.14 2.27
N PRO A 79 3.99 9.08 2.55
CA PRO A 79 5.29 9.09 1.87
C PRO A 79 6.10 7.80 2.00
N LEU A 80 6.11 7.18 3.19
CA LEU A 80 6.86 5.94 3.43
C LEU A 80 6.24 4.74 2.69
N ASP A 81 4.92 4.69 2.57
CA ASP A 81 4.24 3.70 1.72
C ASP A 81 4.62 3.83 0.25
N ILE A 82 4.60 5.06 -0.27
CA ILE A 82 5.03 5.33 -1.65
C ILE A 82 6.47 4.86 -1.83
N LEU A 83 7.38 5.26 -0.93
CA LEU A 83 8.78 4.86 -1.00
C LEU A 83 8.92 3.33 -1.01
N PHE A 84 8.27 2.64 -0.08
CA PHE A 84 8.26 1.18 0.01
C PHE A 84 7.78 0.48 -1.26
N MET A 85 6.65 0.93 -1.84
CA MET A 85 6.13 0.37 -3.09
C MET A 85 7.07 0.61 -4.27
N TRP A 86 7.65 1.80 -4.38
CA TRP A 86 8.61 2.12 -5.45
C TRP A 86 9.90 1.33 -5.30
N SER A 87 10.41 1.15 -4.08
CA SER A 87 11.59 0.31 -3.83
C SER A 87 11.38 -1.13 -4.29
N GLY A 88 10.18 -1.71 -4.10
CA GLY A 88 9.84 -3.03 -4.64
C GLY A 88 9.85 -3.08 -6.17
N GLY A 89 9.25 -2.08 -6.81
CA GLY A 89 9.28 -1.93 -8.27
C GLY A 89 10.70 -1.76 -8.83
N TYR A 90 11.53 -0.98 -8.14
CA TYR A 90 12.93 -0.77 -8.48
C TYR A 90 13.73 -2.08 -8.45
N VAL A 91 13.53 -2.92 -7.42
CA VAL A 91 14.19 -4.23 -7.34
C VAL A 91 13.84 -5.08 -8.56
N PHE A 92 12.56 -5.13 -8.97
CA PHE A 92 12.16 -5.86 -10.18
C PHE A 92 12.73 -5.27 -11.47
N ALA A 93 12.82 -3.95 -11.58
CA ALA A 93 13.40 -3.27 -12.74
C ALA A 93 14.90 -3.54 -12.86
N ARG A 94 15.63 -3.43 -11.76
CA ARG A 94 17.08 -3.70 -11.70
C ARG A 94 17.39 -5.16 -11.99
N ALA A 95 16.54 -6.07 -11.52
CA ALA A 95 16.61 -7.50 -11.80
C ALA A 95 16.25 -7.88 -13.26
N GLY A 96 15.82 -6.92 -14.09
CA GLY A 96 15.37 -7.17 -15.46
C GLY A 96 14.04 -7.91 -15.57
N LEU A 97 13.29 -8.07 -14.48
CA LEU A 97 11.96 -8.71 -14.47
C LEU A 97 10.87 -7.78 -15.02
N ILE A 98 11.10 -6.47 -14.98
CA ILE A 98 10.37 -5.49 -15.77
C ILE A 98 11.36 -4.66 -16.59
N PRO A 99 10.97 -4.17 -17.78
CA PRO A 99 11.83 -3.28 -18.55
C PRO A 99 12.19 -2.03 -17.75
N HIS A 100 13.48 -1.77 -17.57
CA HIS A 100 13.96 -0.61 -16.80
C HIS A 100 13.42 0.72 -17.36
N ALA A 101 13.36 0.84 -18.69
CA ALA A 101 12.78 2.01 -19.36
C ALA A 101 11.30 2.24 -18.98
N LEU A 102 10.51 1.17 -18.84
CA LEU A 102 9.11 1.25 -18.42
C LEU A 102 9.00 1.73 -16.97
N TYR A 103 9.83 1.20 -16.07
CA TYR A 103 9.86 1.63 -14.67
C TYR A 103 10.23 3.11 -14.53
N VAL A 104 11.26 3.56 -15.25
CA VAL A 104 11.68 4.97 -15.26
C VAL A 104 10.58 5.86 -15.83
N ALA A 105 10.03 5.51 -16.99
CA ALA A 105 8.95 6.29 -17.62
C ALA A 105 7.72 6.40 -16.70
N TYR A 106 7.33 5.29 -16.05
CA TYR A 106 6.21 5.26 -15.11
C TYR A 106 6.48 6.11 -13.87
N SER A 107 7.70 6.06 -13.32
CA SER A 107 8.11 6.88 -12.18
C SER A 107 8.16 8.37 -12.53
N THR A 108 8.67 8.72 -13.70
CA THR A 108 8.64 10.10 -14.21
C THR A 108 7.20 10.59 -14.42
N ALA A 109 6.33 9.75 -14.99
CA ALA A 109 4.92 10.10 -15.16
C ALA A 109 4.22 10.36 -13.82
N MET A 110 4.49 9.54 -12.79
CA MET A 110 3.99 9.77 -11.44
C MET A 110 4.54 11.08 -10.84
N ALA A 111 5.84 11.37 -10.97
CA ALA A 111 6.43 12.60 -10.47
C ALA A 111 5.81 13.85 -11.13
N VAL A 112 5.65 13.83 -12.46
CA VAL A 112 4.98 14.91 -13.21
C VAL A 112 3.52 15.06 -12.76
N ALA A 113 2.77 13.95 -12.66
CA ALA A 113 1.38 13.98 -12.21
C ALA A 113 1.25 14.48 -10.76
N ALA A 114 2.20 14.13 -9.89
CA ALA A 114 2.25 14.63 -8.52
C ALA A 114 2.42 16.15 -8.50
N ILE A 115 3.36 16.70 -9.26
CA ILE A 115 3.60 18.14 -9.34
C ILE A 115 2.37 18.87 -9.91
N LEU A 116 1.84 18.40 -11.05
CA LEU A 116 0.69 19.02 -11.73
C LEU A 116 -0.59 18.97 -10.87
N SER A 117 -0.76 17.91 -10.10
CA SER A 117 -1.91 17.75 -9.19
C SER A 117 -1.70 18.40 -7.81
N ARG A 118 -0.57 19.07 -7.57
CA ARG A 118 -0.18 19.63 -6.26
C ARG A 118 -0.21 18.57 -5.15
N PHE A 119 0.38 17.40 -5.44
CA PHE A 119 0.46 16.24 -4.55
C PHE A 119 -0.93 15.74 -4.10
N ASN A 120 -1.89 15.73 -5.02
CA ASN A 120 -3.20 15.17 -4.74
C ASN A 120 -3.08 13.67 -4.39
N ARG A 121 -3.58 13.30 -3.20
CA ARG A 121 -3.47 11.94 -2.67
C ARG A 121 -4.08 10.88 -3.59
N ALA A 122 -5.20 11.16 -4.24
CA ALA A 122 -5.86 10.18 -5.09
C ALA A 122 -5.13 9.93 -6.40
N VAL A 123 -4.54 10.97 -6.99
CA VAL A 123 -3.66 10.83 -8.15
C VAL A 123 -2.50 9.91 -7.80
N LEU A 124 -1.83 10.18 -6.68
CA LEU A 124 -0.72 9.38 -6.18
C LEU A 124 -1.12 7.92 -5.91
N LEU A 125 -2.26 7.69 -5.25
CA LEU A 125 -2.81 6.34 -5.03
C LEU A 125 -3.11 5.60 -6.34
N GLY A 126 -3.58 6.32 -7.37
CA GLY A 126 -3.77 5.76 -8.71
C GLY A 126 -2.49 5.19 -9.30
N PHE A 127 -1.35 5.86 -9.09
CA PHE A 127 -0.04 5.33 -9.51
C PHE A 127 0.49 4.22 -8.59
N CYS A 128 0.14 4.26 -7.29
CA CYS A 128 0.52 3.23 -6.33
C CYS A 128 -0.15 1.89 -6.62
N ALA A 129 -1.42 1.89 -7.04
CA ALA A 129 -2.21 0.67 -7.17
C ALA A 129 -1.58 -0.37 -8.14
N PRO A 130 -1.10 -0.01 -9.35
CA PRO A 130 -0.37 -0.95 -10.20
C PRO A 130 0.91 -1.49 -9.58
N LEU A 131 1.67 -0.65 -8.86
CA LEU A 131 2.89 -1.07 -8.16
C LEU A 131 2.58 -2.00 -6.98
N ALA A 132 1.50 -1.75 -6.25
CA ALA A 132 1.03 -2.64 -5.18
C ALA A 132 0.62 -4.03 -5.71
N GLY A 133 0.08 -4.10 -6.93
CA GLY A 133 -0.24 -5.36 -7.62
C GLY A 133 0.98 -6.07 -8.23
N LEU A 134 2.12 -5.39 -8.38
CA LEU A 134 3.28 -5.92 -9.09
C LEU A 134 3.88 -7.17 -8.42
N PRO A 135 4.09 -7.25 -7.09
CA PRO A 135 4.58 -8.47 -6.44
C PRO A 135 3.66 -9.69 -6.65
N LEU A 136 2.35 -9.47 -6.74
CA LEU A 136 1.39 -10.54 -7.01
C LEU A 136 1.56 -11.08 -8.45
N VAL A 137 1.67 -10.18 -9.43
CA VAL A 137 1.92 -10.57 -10.84
C VAL A 137 3.25 -11.31 -10.97
N MET A 138 4.31 -10.78 -10.35
CA MET A 138 5.65 -11.37 -10.41
C MET A 138 5.70 -12.74 -9.72
N SER A 139 5.03 -12.90 -8.58
CA SER A 139 4.94 -14.19 -7.90
C SER A 139 4.17 -15.24 -8.70
N TYR A 140 3.12 -14.84 -9.42
CA TYR A 140 2.45 -15.76 -10.34
C TYR A 140 3.38 -16.23 -11.46
N ALA A 141 4.17 -15.32 -12.03
CA ALA A 141 5.06 -15.59 -13.15
C ALA A 141 6.30 -16.42 -12.77
N TYR A 142 6.96 -16.10 -11.65
CA TYR A 142 8.28 -16.64 -11.32
C TYR A 142 8.34 -17.48 -10.04
N ALA A 143 7.34 -17.39 -9.15
CA ALA A 143 7.43 -18.00 -7.83
C ALA A 143 6.05 -18.43 -7.28
N ARG A 144 5.38 -19.37 -7.97
CA ARG A 144 3.99 -19.80 -7.70
C ARG A 144 3.64 -20.07 -6.23
N PRO A 145 4.48 -20.73 -5.40
CA PRO A 145 4.17 -20.90 -3.98
C PRO A 145 3.93 -19.57 -3.26
N TYR A 146 4.70 -18.53 -3.60
CA TYR A 146 4.55 -17.20 -3.01
C TYR A 146 3.33 -16.46 -3.53
N PHE A 147 2.86 -16.74 -4.75
CA PHE A 147 1.57 -16.24 -5.24
C PHE A 147 0.41 -16.74 -4.38
N VAL A 148 0.42 -18.03 -4.02
CA VAL A 148 -0.61 -18.63 -3.14
C VAL A 148 -0.56 -17.96 -1.77
N THR A 149 0.63 -17.82 -1.18
CA THR A 149 0.81 -17.13 0.11
C THR A 149 0.32 -15.68 0.07
N PHE A 150 0.67 -14.94 -0.98
CA PHE A 150 0.26 -13.54 -1.15
C PHE A 150 -1.25 -13.42 -1.30
N THR A 151 -1.85 -14.27 -2.14
CA THR A 151 -3.30 -14.30 -2.36
C THR A 151 -4.05 -14.67 -1.08
N PHE A 152 -3.58 -15.68 -0.37
CA PHE A 152 -4.15 -16.09 0.92
C PHE A 152 -4.11 -14.93 1.92
N TRP A 153 -2.98 -14.22 2.00
CA TRP A 153 -2.86 -13.05 2.87
C TRP A 153 -3.85 -11.94 2.49
N ILE A 154 -4.02 -11.62 1.19
CA ILE A 154 -5.01 -10.64 0.73
C ILE A 154 -6.42 -11.06 1.17
N ILE A 155 -6.80 -12.32 0.96
CA ILE A 155 -8.12 -12.83 1.34
C ILE A 155 -8.34 -12.67 2.85
N MET A 156 -7.35 -13.04 3.66
CA MET A 156 -7.41 -12.90 5.11
C MET A 156 -7.52 -11.43 5.55
N ALA A 157 -6.74 -10.53 4.94
CA ALA A 157 -6.77 -9.10 5.24
C ALA A 157 -8.13 -8.47 4.87
N LEU A 158 -8.67 -8.82 3.70
CA LEU A 158 -10.01 -8.37 3.26
C LEU A 158 -11.12 -8.91 4.16
N ALA A 159 -11.04 -10.18 4.56
CA ALA A 159 -12.01 -10.77 5.48
C ALA A 159 -11.95 -10.12 6.87
N ALA A 160 -10.75 -9.78 7.35
CA ALA A 160 -10.54 -9.18 8.67
C ALA A 160 -10.94 -7.70 8.74
N ASP A 161 -10.86 -6.94 7.65
CA ASP A 161 -11.14 -5.49 7.64
C ASP A 161 -11.87 -5.02 6.37
N TRP A 162 -12.96 -5.72 6.02
CA TRP A 162 -13.79 -5.40 4.84
C TRP A 162 -14.25 -3.94 4.83
N ARG A 163 -14.58 -3.40 6.00
CA ARG A 163 -15.02 -2.00 6.16
C ARG A 163 -13.91 -1.00 5.78
N ARG A 164 -12.65 -1.27 6.14
CA ARG A 164 -11.52 -0.42 5.72
C ARG A 164 -11.37 -0.47 4.20
N PHE A 165 -11.50 -1.65 3.60
CA PHE A 165 -11.42 -1.79 2.14
C PHE A 165 -12.49 -0.95 1.43
N THR A 166 -13.76 -1.03 1.86
CA THR A 166 -14.82 -0.22 1.24
C THR A 166 -14.60 1.28 1.43
N GLN A 167 -14.08 1.72 2.59
CA GLN A 167 -13.72 3.12 2.82
C GLN A 167 -12.62 3.62 1.89
N VAL A 168 -11.58 2.82 1.67
CA VAL A 168 -10.50 3.17 0.73
C VAL A 168 -11.06 3.28 -0.69
N VAL A 169 -11.88 2.32 -1.12
CA VAL A 169 -12.54 2.33 -2.43
C VAL A 169 -13.44 3.55 -2.57
N ASP A 170 -14.28 3.85 -1.57
CA ASP A 170 -15.16 5.02 -1.56
C ASP A 170 -14.35 6.33 -1.68
N SER A 171 -13.28 6.48 -0.89
CA SER A 171 -12.41 7.66 -0.95
C SER A 171 -11.73 7.84 -2.31
N PHE A 172 -11.37 6.73 -2.96
CA PHE A 172 -10.79 6.75 -4.30
C PHE A 172 -11.82 7.19 -5.33
N ILE A 173 -13.04 6.66 -5.27
CA ILE A 173 -14.15 7.03 -6.15
C ILE A 173 -14.53 8.50 -6.00
N GLU A 174 -14.55 9.02 -4.76
CA GLU A 174 -14.88 10.41 -4.49
C GLU A 174 -13.86 11.39 -5.03
N ALA A 175 -12.60 10.97 -5.12
CA ALA A 175 -11.53 11.79 -5.67
C ALA A 175 -11.42 11.74 -7.21
N LEU A 176 -12.24 10.93 -7.89
CA LEU A 176 -12.26 10.87 -9.34
C LEU A 176 -13.05 12.05 -9.94
N PRO A 177 -12.61 12.61 -11.10
CA PRO A 177 -13.37 13.62 -11.83
C PRO A 177 -14.77 13.11 -12.22
N ASP A 178 -15.75 14.03 -12.29
CA ASP A 178 -17.17 13.71 -12.51
C ASP A 178 -17.50 12.74 -13.66
N PRO A 179 -16.87 12.80 -14.85
CA PRO A 179 -17.16 11.82 -15.89
C PRO A 179 -16.65 10.41 -15.53
N GLY A 180 -15.50 10.29 -14.86
CA GLY A 180 -14.92 9.02 -14.43
C GLY A 180 -15.65 8.42 -13.24
N ARG A 181 -16.02 9.27 -12.26
CA ARG A 181 -16.78 8.89 -11.07
C ARG A 181 -18.12 8.25 -11.42
N ARG A 182 -18.90 8.85 -12.34
CA ARG A 182 -20.20 8.30 -12.76
C ARG A 182 -20.09 6.90 -13.37
N ARG A 183 -19.16 6.70 -14.30
CA ARG A 183 -18.94 5.39 -14.96
C ARG A 183 -18.56 4.29 -13.96
N ILE A 184 -17.70 4.61 -13.01
CA ILE A 184 -17.27 3.64 -11.99
C ILE A 184 -18.42 3.32 -11.04
N LEU A 185 -19.19 4.31 -10.60
CA LEU A 185 -20.39 4.09 -9.77
C LEU A 185 -21.44 3.24 -10.48
N GLU A 186 -21.70 3.47 -11.77
CA GLU A 186 -22.61 2.65 -12.58
C GLU A 186 -22.13 1.20 -12.68
N THR A 187 -20.83 0.99 -12.90
CA THR A 187 -20.24 -0.35 -13.02
C THR A 187 -20.32 -1.08 -11.68
N LEU A 188 -19.93 -0.44 -10.58
CA LEU A 188 -19.97 -1.01 -9.24
C LEU A 188 -21.40 -1.31 -8.77
N GLY A 189 -22.36 -0.45 -9.13
CA GLY A 189 -23.78 -0.68 -8.87
C GLY A 189 -24.31 -1.97 -9.51
N ARG A 190 -23.81 -2.35 -10.69
CA ARG A 190 -24.17 -3.63 -11.35
C ARG A 190 -23.67 -4.86 -10.59
N PHE A 191 -22.60 -4.73 -9.80
CA PHE A 191 -22.05 -5.80 -8.96
C PHE A 191 -22.63 -5.79 -7.54
N GLY A 192 -23.67 -5.00 -7.27
CA GLY A 192 -24.32 -4.94 -5.96
C GLY A 192 -23.52 -4.18 -4.90
N PHE A 193 -22.49 -3.43 -5.30
CA PHE A 193 -21.75 -2.58 -4.38
C PHE A 193 -22.65 -1.41 -3.95
N ARG A 194 -23.18 -1.49 -2.72
CA ARG A 194 -23.91 -0.39 -2.09
C ARG A 194 -22.91 0.47 -1.32
N ARG A 195 -22.91 1.78 -1.60
CA ARG A 195 -22.16 2.74 -0.78
C ARG A 195 -22.48 2.49 0.68
N THR A 196 -21.45 2.41 1.50
CA THR A 196 -21.62 2.55 2.94
C THR A 196 -22.03 4.00 3.20
N GLU A 197 -23.33 4.26 3.42
CA GLU A 197 -23.84 5.54 3.93
C GLU A 197 -23.31 5.76 5.35
N ILE A 198 -22.04 6.12 5.49
CA ILE A 198 -21.46 6.45 6.78
C ILE A 198 -20.60 7.69 6.60
N TYR A 199 -21.23 8.79 6.21
CA TYR A 199 -20.83 10.17 6.56
C TYR A 199 -22.03 11.10 6.26
N ARG A 200 -23.00 11.08 7.17
CA ARG A 200 -23.52 12.31 7.77
C ARG A 200 -23.01 12.36 9.21
#